data_AF-A0A2V7PKK7-F1
#
_entry.id   AF-A0A2V7PKK7-F1
#
_cell.length_a   1.000
_cell.length_b   1.000
_cell.length_c   1.000
_cell.angle_alpha   90.00
_cell.angle_beta   90.00
_cell.angle_gamma   90.00
#
_symmetry.space_group_name_H-M   'P 1'
#
loop_
_entity.id
_entity.type
_entity.pdbx_description
1 polymer ?
#
loop_
_entity_poly.entity_id
_entity_poly.type
_entity_poly.pdbx_seq_one_letter_code
_entity_poly.pdbx_strand_id
1 'polypeptide(L)' 'DGDPLFGSGVIDSIGVMELIGFVQSEFGCTVAEDEITERNLGSIGAIARFVHAKCNADGVRAA' A
#
# COMPACT_ATOMS: atom_id res chain seq x y z
N ASP A 1 -2.87 9.15 10.99
CA ASP A 1 -1.98 8.67 9.91
C ASP A 1 -1.01 7.57 10.30
N GLY A 2 -0.60 7.47 11.58
CA GLY A 2 0.28 6.40 12.07
C GLY A 2 -0.44 5.25 12.78
N ASP A 3 -1.78 5.25 12.76
CA ASP A 3 -2.58 4.27 13.49
C ASP A 3 -2.41 2.86 12.88
N PRO A 4 -2.12 1.83 13.69
CA PRO A 4 -1.82 0.49 13.20
C PRO A 4 -3.08 -0.17 12.62
N LEU A 5 -3.16 -0.36 11.30
CA LEU A 5 -4.35 -0.92 10.64
C LEU A 5 -4.59 -2.40 10.97
N PHE A 6 -3.50 -3.17 11.06
CA PHE A 6 -3.53 -4.59 11.42
C PHE A 6 -3.83 -4.79 12.92
N GLY A 7 -3.07 -4.09 13.77
CA GLY A 7 -3.13 -4.26 15.22
C GLY A 7 -4.37 -3.65 15.88
N SER A 8 -5.02 -2.67 15.24
CA SER A 8 -6.26 -2.08 15.74
C SER A 8 -7.53 -2.84 15.30
N GLY A 9 -7.41 -3.90 14.50
CA GLY A 9 -8.54 -4.65 13.95
C GLY A 9 -9.35 -3.88 12.89
N VAL A 10 -8.77 -2.82 12.30
CA VAL A 10 -9.40 -2.03 11.23
C VAL A 10 -9.34 -2.79 9.90
N ILE A 11 -8.26 -3.54 9.66
CA ILE A 11 -8.10 -4.42 8.52
C ILE A 11 -7.75 -5.82 9.00
N ASP A 12 -8.54 -6.81 8.57
CA ASP A 12 -8.23 -8.23 8.69
C ASP A 12 -7.42 -8.72 7.48
N SER A 13 -6.80 -9.89 7.59
CA SER A 13 -5.98 -10.55 6.54
C SER A 13 -6.60 -10.53 5.13
N ILE A 14 -7.92 -10.65 5.02
CA ILE A 14 -8.63 -10.57 3.73
C ILE A 14 -8.69 -9.14 3.19
N GLY A 15 -8.94 -8.16 4.06
CA GLY A 15 -9.03 -6.74 3.67
C GLY A 15 -7.69 -6.18 3.16
N VAL A 16 -6.57 -6.78 3.58
CA VAL A 16 -5.23 -6.45 3.06
C VAL A 16 -5.13 -6.75 1.58
N MET A 17 -5.66 -7.90 1.15
CA MET A 17 -5.63 -8.31 -0.26
C MET A 17 -6.49 -7.39 -1.12
N GLU A 18 -7.65 -6.96 -0.61
CA GLU A 18 -8.50 -5.98 -1.29
C GLU A 18 -7.83 -4.60 -1.40
N LEU A 19 -7.18 -4.14 -0.33
CA LEU A 19 -6.41 -2.90 -0.33
C LEU A 19 -5.26 -2.95 -1.34
N ILE A 20 -4.53 -4.07 -1.40
CA ILE A 20 -3.47 -4.28 -2.38
C ILE A 20 -4.06 -4.28 -3.80
N GLY A 21 -5.18 -4.97 -4.04
CA GLY A 21 -5.87 -4.95 -5.33
C GLY A 21 -6.26 -3.54 -5.75
N PHE A 22 -6.82 -2.75 -4.83
CA PHE A 22 -7.18 -1.36 -5.05
C PHE A 22 -5.96 -0.51 -5.41
N VAL A 23 -4.89 -0.58 -4.62
CA VAL A 23 -3.67 0.20 -4.85
C VAL A 23 -3.04 -0.12 -6.21
N GLN A 24 -2.97 -1.41 -6.57
CA GLN A 24 -2.41 -1.82 -7.85
C GLN A 24 -3.27 -1.35 -9.03
N SER A 25 -4.60 -1.41 -8.90
CA SER A 25 -5.53 -0.98 -9.94
C SER A 25 -5.54 0.55 -10.12
N GLU A 26 -5.61 1.31 -9.03
CA GLU A 26 -5.71 2.78 -9.08
C GLU A 26 -4.38 3.46 -9.43
N PHE A 27 -3.26 2.93 -8.95
CA PHE A 27 -1.95 3.55 -9.13
C PHE A 27 -1.06 2.84 -10.16
N GLY A 28 -1.51 1.74 -10.76
CA GLY A 28 -0.82 1.05 -11.85
C GLY A 28 0.53 0.42 -11.47
N CYS A 29 0.73 0.09 -10.20
CA CYS A 29 1.93 -0.56 -9.69
C CYS A 29 1.65 -1.99 -9.24
N THR A 30 2.69 -2.81 -9.04
CA THR A 30 2.58 -4.16 -8.48
C THR A 30 3.12 -4.18 -7.07
N VAL A 31 2.37 -4.73 -6.11
CA VAL A 31 2.84 -4.91 -4.73
C VAL A 31 3.28 -6.36 -4.56
N ALA A 32 4.56 -6.58 -4.28
CA ALA A 32 5.08 -7.93 -4.06
C ALA A 32 4.75 -8.42 -2.65
N GLU A 33 4.67 -9.74 -2.44
CA GLU A 33 4.37 -10.33 -1.14
C GLU A 33 5.37 -9.93 -0.05
N ASP A 34 6.65 -9.75 -0.40
CA ASP A 34 7.68 -9.29 0.54
C ASP A 34 7.53 -7.82 0.96
N GLU A 35 6.75 -7.05 0.21
CA GLU A 35 6.47 -5.64 0.51
C GLU A 35 5.27 -5.48 1.46
N ILE A 36 4.48 -6.54 1.66
CA ILE A 36 3.33 -6.60 2.57
C ILE A 36 3.85 -6.70 4.01
N THR A 37 4.29 -5.56 4.54
CA THR A 37 4.85 -5.45 5.89
C THR A 37 4.19 -4.32 6.66
N GLU A 38 4.22 -4.37 7.99
CA GLU A 38 3.72 -3.29 8.84
C GLU A 38 4.38 -1.93 8.51
N ARG A 39 5.62 -1.95 8.03
CA ARG A 39 6.37 -0.74 7.65
C ARG A 39 5.82 -0.05 6.39
N ASN A 40 5.25 -0.82 5.47
CA ASN A 40 4.75 -0.31 4.19
C ASN A 40 3.23 -0.20 4.16
N LEU A 41 2.51 -1.14 4.78
CA LEU A 41 1.05 -1.22 4.73
C LEU A 41 0.39 -1.14 6.13
N GLY A 42 1.16 -0.97 7.21
CA GLY A 42 0.63 -1.00 8.58
C GLY A 42 -0.07 0.26 9.04
N SER A 43 -0.03 1.34 8.27
CA SER A 43 -0.77 2.57 8.55
C SER A 43 -1.08 3.30 7.25
N ILE A 44 -2.08 4.18 7.27
CA ILE A 44 -2.43 5.00 6.09
C ILE A 44 -1.22 5.83 5.61
N GLY A 45 -0.43 6.39 6.53
CA GLY A 45 0.78 7.14 6.18
C GLY A 45 1.87 6.26 5.56
N ALA A 46 2.03 5.01 6.03
CA ALA A 46 2.95 4.06 5.44
C ALA A 46 2.55 3.71 4.00
N ILE A 47 1.25 3.45 3.77
CA ILE A 47 0.69 3.11 2.45
C ILE A 47 0.91 4.28 1.49
N ALA A 48 0.55 5.50 1.90
CA ALA A 48 0.73 6.69 1.07
C ALA A 48 2.20 6.90 0.68
N ARG A 49 3.13 6.73 1.63
CA ARG A 49 4.58 6.80 1.36
C ARG A 49 5.04 5.72 0.40
N PHE A 50 4.57 4.48 0.59
CA PHE A 50 4.92 3.33 -0.25
C PHE A 50 4.43 3.53 -1.69
N VAL A 51 3.15 3.90 -1.86
CA VAL A 51 2.54 4.19 -3.16
C VAL A 51 3.24 5.37 -3.84
N HIS A 52 3.53 6.44 -3.11
CA HIS A 52 4.24 7.59 -3.68
C HIS A 52 5.67 7.22 -4.12
N ALA A 53 6.39 6.41 -3.36
CA ALA A 53 7.75 6.02 -3.72
C ALA A 53 7.80 5.05 -4.90
N LYS A 54 6.83 4.13 -4.99
CA LYS A 54 6.84 3.03 -5.95
C LYS A 54 6.01 3.33 -7.20
N CYS A 55 4.78 3.78 -7.02
CA CYS A 55 3.80 3.95 -8.09
C CYS A 55 3.90 5.32 -8.78
N ASN A 56 4.30 6.37 -8.05
CA ASN A 56 4.57 7.69 -8.65
C ASN A 56 5.93 7.77 -9.37
N ALA A 57 6.88 6.86 -9.06
CA ALA A 57 8.17 6.81 -9.74
C ALA A 57 8.05 6.27 -11.18
N ASP A 58 7.08 5.39 -11.44
CA ASP A 58 6.78 4.90 -12.79
C ASP A 58 5.88 5.87 -13.59
N GLY A 59 5.09 6.71 -12.93
CA GLY A 59 4.29 7.77 -13.57
C GLY A 59 5.10 8.94 -14.15
N VAL A 60 6.35 9.15 -13.71
CA VAL A 60 7.23 10.23 -14.21
C VAL A 60 8.07 9.82 -15.43
N ARG A 61 8.02 8.55 -15.86
CA ARG A 61 8.73 8.09 -17.07
C ARG A 61 7.90 8.12 -18.35
N ALA A 62 6.65 8.58 -18.28
CA ALA A 62 5.72 8.64 -19.41
C ALA A 62 5.28 10.07 -19.79
N ALA A 63 6.11 11.09 -19.54
CA ALA A 63 5.88 12.47 -19.98
C ALA A 63 7.11 13.03 -20.72
#